data_AF-A0A9X8VM24-F1
#
_entry.id   AF-A0A9X8VM24-F1
#
_cell.length_a   1.000
_cell.length_b   1.000
_cell.length_c   1.000
_cell.angle_alpha   90.00
_cell.angle_beta   90.00
_cell.angle_gamma   90.00
#
_symmetry.space_group_name_H-M   'P 1'
#
loop_
_entity.id
_entity.type
_entity.pdbx_description
1 polymer ?
#
loop_
_entity_poly.entity_id
_entity_poly.type
_entity_poly.pdbx_seq_one_letter_code
_entity_poly.pdbx_strand_id
1 'polypeptide(L)'
;MSKYPSQMQDKFNLRFPDGMRDAIAERAKANGRSMNSEIIAALDAWLTGVPVEEISQKNIDTMVRIATKVFTEELSEKYDLVPKPNKKPT
;
A
#
# COMPACT_ATOMS: atom_id res chain seq x y z
N MET A 1 -8.37 -22.52 -20.95
CA MET A 1 -8.51 -21.23 -20.24
C MET A 1 -7.48 -21.18 -19.13
N SER A 2 -6.62 -20.16 -19.09
CA SER A 2 -5.69 -19.97 -17.97
C SER A 2 -6.50 -19.59 -16.72
N LYS A 3 -6.16 -20.15 -15.56
CA LYS A 3 -6.80 -19.78 -14.29
C LYS A 3 -6.36 -18.39 -13.89
N TYR A 4 -7.29 -17.59 -13.36
CA TYR A 4 -6.93 -16.30 -12.77
C TYR A 4 -6.11 -16.52 -11.48
N PRO A 5 -5.15 -15.65 -11.14
CA PRO A 5 -4.35 -15.78 -9.91
C PRO A 5 -5.20 -15.90 -8.64
N SER A 6 -6.36 -15.23 -8.58
CA SER A 6 -7.31 -15.33 -7.47
C SER A 6 -7.93 -16.73 -7.29
N GLN A 7 -7.96 -17.54 -8.36
CA GLN A 7 -8.46 -18.93 -8.32
C GLN A 7 -7.41 -19.93 -7.81
N MET A 8 -6.15 -19.50 -7.69
CA MET A 8 -5.06 -20.32 -7.16
C MET A 8 -4.81 -20.08 -5.67
N GLN A 9 -5.45 -19.07 -5.07
CA GLN A 9 -5.31 -18.77 -3.65
C GLN A 9 -6.14 -19.72 -2.79
N ASP A 10 -5.66 -19.99 -1.58
CA ASP A 10 -6.37 -20.77 -0.58
C ASP A 10 -7.66 -20.07 -0.15
N LYS A 11 -8.70 -20.86 0.09
CA LYS A 11 -10.03 -20.38 0.45
C LYS A 11 -10.41 -20.89 1.82
N PHE A 12 -10.92 -20.01 2.66
CA PHE A 12 -11.40 -20.35 3.99
C PHE A 12 -12.85 -19.90 4.17
N ASN A 13 -13.73 -20.84 4.52
CA ASN A 13 -15.15 -20.55 4.72
C ASN A 13 -15.40 -20.14 6.18
N LEU A 14 -15.78 -18.88 6.38
CA LEU A 14 -16.08 -18.32 7.70
C LEU A 14 -17.57 -18.43 8.02
N ARG A 15 -17.88 -18.72 9.28
CA ARG A 15 -19.23 -18.61 9.85
C ARG A 15 -19.26 -17.42 10.78
N PHE A 16 -19.85 -16.32 10.32
CA PHE A 16 -19.95 -15.10 11.11
C PHE A 16 -21.13 -15.18 12.08
N PRO A 17 -20.97 -14.73 13.33
CA PRO A 17 -22.09 -14.36 14.19
C PRO A 17 -22.96 -13.29 13.52
N ASP A 18 -24.19 -13.16 14.03
CA ASP A 18 -25.14 -12.17 13.51
C ASP A 18 -24.56 -10.74 13.57
N GLY A 19 -24.83 -9.95 12.53
CA GLY A 19 -24.32 -8.58 12.37
C GLY A 19 -22.82 -8.42 12.09
N MET A 20 -21.97 -9.42 12.34
CA MET A 20 -20.51 -9.28 12.15
C MET A 20 -20.13 -9.06 10.69
N ARG A 21 -20.81 -9.73 9.75
CA ARG A 21 -20.55 -9.56 8.31
C ARG A 21 -20.79 -8.12 7.85
N ASP A 22 -21.86 -7.50 8.33
CA ASP A 22 -22.23 -6.14 7.96
C ASP A 22 -21.28 -5.12 8.59
N ALA A 23 -20.85 -5.35 9.84
CA ALA A 23 -19.81 -4.54 10.47
C ALA A 23 -18.49 -4.54 9.67
N ILE A 24 -18.07 -5.70 9.15
CA ILE A 24 -16.88 -5.80 8.29
C ILE A 24 -17.13 -5.08 6.95
N ALA A 25 -18.33 -5.20 6.37
CA ALA A 25 -18.68 -4.54 5.12
C ALA A 25 -18.57 -3.02 5.22
N GLU A 26 -19.13 -2.43 6.28
CA GLU A 26 -19.08 -0.99 6.53
C GLU A 26 -17.65 -0.50 6.76
N ARG A 27 -16.85 -1.25 7.55
CA ARG A 27 -15.43 -0.93 7.76
C ARG A 27 -14.63 -0.98 6.46
N ALA A 28 -14.83 -2.02 5.64
CA ALA A 28 -14.17 -2.15 4.35
C ALA A 28 -14.52 -1.00 3.41
N LYS A 29 -15.80 -0.58 3.38
CA LYS A 29 -16.28 0.56 2.58
C LYS A 29 -15.65 1.87 3.04
N ALA A 30 -15.60 2.12 4.35
CA ALA A 30 -14.94 3.31 4.92
C ALA A 30 -13.44 3.37 4.55
N ASN A 31 -12.79 2.21 4.45
CA ASN A 31 -11.38 2.09 4.08
C ASN A 31 -11.12 2.02 2.56
N GLY A 32 -12.17 2.06 1.72
CA GLY A 32 -12.04 1.93 0.26
C GLY A 32 -11.51 0.57 -0.21
N ARG A 33 -11.74 -0.50 0.57
CA ARG A 33 -11.25 -1.87 0.31
C ARG A 33 -12.40 -2.83 0.04
N SER A 34 -12.10 -3.95 -0.64
CA SER A 34 -13.03 -5.08 -0.66
C SER A 34 -13.12 -5.71 0.73
N MET A 35 -14.25 -6.34 1.05
CA MET A 35 -14.42 -7.07 2.31
C MET A 35 -13.32 -8.12 2.51
N ASN A 36 -12.94 -8.84 1.44
CA ASN A 36 -11.85 -9.82 1.50
C ASN A 36 -10.52 -9.14 1.85
N SER A 37 -10.20 -8.02 1.21
CA SER A 37 -8.98 -7.25 1.47
C SER A 37 -8.92 -6.73 2.91
N GLU A 38 -10.05 -6.30 3.47
CA GLU A 38 -10.13 -5.86 4.87
C GLU A 38 -9.91 -7.02 5.85
N ILE A 39 -10.50 -8.20 5.59
CA ILE A 39 -10.29 -9.41 6.40
C ILE A 39 -8.80 -9.81 6.38
N ILE A 40 -8.17 -9.84 5.21
CA ILE A 40 -6.75 -10.18 5.09
C ILE A 40 -5.88 -9.17 5.84
N ALA A 41 -6.15 -7.86 5.70
CA ALA A 41 -5.40 -6.83 6.42
C ALA A 41 -5.53 -6.94 7.94
N ALA A 42 -6.72 -7.26 8.45
CA ALA A 42 -6.94 -7.48 9.88
C ALA A 42 -6.20 -8.73 10.39
N LEU A 43 -6.20 -9.82 9.63
CA LEU A 43 -5.45 -11.04 9.96
C LEU A 43 -3.94 -10.79 9.97
N ASP A 44 -3.43 -10.07 8.97
CA ASP A 44 -2.01 -9.73 8.88
C ASP A 44 -1.55 -8.84 10.04
N ALA A 45 -2.34 -7.82 10.39
CA ALA A 45 -2.10 -6.99 11.57
C ALA A 45 -2.11 -7.82 12.87
N TRP A 46 -3.05 -8.75 13.01
CA TRP A 46 -3.11 -9.64 14.17
C TRP A 46 -1.89 -10.57 14.25
N LEU A 47 -1.43 -11.13 13.13
CA LEU A 47 -0.27 -12.01 13.07
C LEU A 47 1.06 -11.28 13.33
N THR A 48 1.18 -10.04 12.84
CA THR A 48 2.41 -9.24 12.96
C THR A 48 2.47 -8.42 14.26
N GLY A 49 1.33 -8.25 14.95
CA GLY A 49 1.22 -7.38 16.12
C GLY A 49 1.29 -5.89 15.77
N VAL A 50 1.26 -5.53 14.50
CA VAL A 50 1.32 -4.15 14.01
C VAL A 50 -0.11 -3.69 13.69
N PRO A 51 -0.60 -2.57 14.25
CA PRO A 51 -1.92 -2.04 13.93
C PRO A 51 -2.10 -1.78 12.43
N VAL A 52 -3.30 -2.05 11.91
CA VAL A 52 -3.63 -1.91 10.46
C VAL A 52 -3.37 -0.48 9.96
N GLU A 53 -3.63 0.51 10.82
CA GLU A 53 -3.43 1.93 10.53
C GLU A 53 -1.93 2.24 10.31
N GLU A 54 -1.05 1.60 11.08
CA GLU A 54 0.40 1.78 10.97
C GLU A 54 0.96 1.16 9.67
N ILE A 55 0.41 0.02 9.24
CA ILE A 55 0.76 -0.62 7.96
C ILE A 55 0.35 0.29 6.79
N SER A 56 -0.85 0.87 6.85
CA SER A 56 -1.33 1.82 5.83
C SER A 56 -0.43 3.06 5.75
N GLN A 57 -0.05 3.63 6.90
CA GLN A 57 0.84 4.78 6.98
C GLN A 57 2.23 4.48 6.39
N LYS A 58 2.81 3.32 6.73
CA LYS A 58 4.11 2.86 6.20
C LYS A 58 4.09 2.66 4.68
N ASN A 59 2.98 2.13 4.15
CA ASN A 59 2.81 1.97 2.72
C ASN A 59 2.72 3.32 1.99
N ILE A 60 2.01 4.29 2.56
CA ILE A 60 1.93 5.66 2.02
C ILE A 60 3.32 6.33 2.05
N ASP A 61 4.05 6.27 3.16
CA ASP A 61 5.41 6.84 3.28
C ASP A 61 6.35 6.24 2.24
N THR A 62 6.30 4.91 2.06
CA THR A 62 7.10 4.22 1.05
C THR A 62 6.75 4.70 -0.36
N MET A 63 5.47 4.84 -0.69
CA MET A 63 5.02 5.35 -1.98
C MET A 63 5.44 6.81 -2.21
N VAL A 64 5.33 7.68 -1.20
CA VAL A 64 5.76 9.08 -1.28
C VAL A 64 7.27 9.18 -1.52
N ARG A 65 8.07 8.36 -0.83
CA ARG A 65 9.54 8.32 -1.03
C ARG A 65 9.90 7.85 -2.43
N ILE A 66 9.26 6.78 -2.92
CA ILE A 66 9.48 6.28 -4.28
C ILE A 66 9.12 7.37 -5.29
N ALA A 67 7.93 7.97 -5.17
CA ALA A 67 7.48 9.02 -6.08
C ALA A 67 8.41 10.25 -6.06
N THR A 68 8.84 10.68 -4.87
CA THR A 68 9.76 11.81 -4.71
C THR A 68 11.11 11.49 -5.35
N LYS A 69 11.65 10.29 -5.12
CA LYS A 69 12.93 9.87 -5.69
C LYS A 69 12.88 9.84 -7.22
N VAL A 70 11.87 9.19 -7.79
CA VAL A 70 11.67 9.12 -9.25
C VAL A 70 11.53 10.53 -9.83
N PHE A 71 10.73 11.39 -9.20
CA PHE A 71 10.54 12.77 -9.65
C PHE A 71 11.82 13.61 -9.57
N THR A 72 12.62 13.46 -8.50
CA THR A 72 13.91 14.17 -8.38
C THR A 72 14.93 13.71 -9.43
N GLU A 73 14.95 12.41 -9.75
CA GLU A 73 15.82 11.86 -10.80
C GLU A 73 15.42 12.41 -12.16
N GLU A 74 14.12 12.36 -12.53
CA GLU A 74 13.61 12.90 -13.79
C GLU A 74 13.85 14.42 -13.93
N LEU A 75 13.67 15.18 -12.84
CA LEU A 75 13.93 16.62 -12.84
C LEU A 75 15.42 16.93 -13.00
N SER A 76 16.31 16.16 -12.37
CA SER A 76 17.76 16.37 -12.52
C SER A 76 18.27 16.03 -13.92
N GLU A 77 17.63 15.08 -14.61
CA GLU A 77 17.98 14.74 -15.99
C GLU A 77 17.47 15.78 -16.99
N LYS A 78 16.24 16.28 -16.82
CA LYS A 78 15.63 17.23 -17.75
C LYS A 78 16.04 18.68 -17.52
N TYR A 79 16.38 19.03 -16.29
CA TYR A 79 16.79 20.38 -15.92
C TYR A 79 18.12 20.27 -15.17
N ASP A 80 19.14 21.00 -15.64
CA ASP A 80 20.47 21.09 -15.00
C ASP A 80 20.32 21.92 -13.71
N LEU A 81 19.65 21.34 -12.71
CA LEU A 81 19.31 21.96 -11.43
C LEU A 81 20.51 22.00 -10.48
N VAL A 82 21.62 21.35 -10.84
CA VAL A 82 22.88 21.42 -10.13
C VAL A 82 23.70 22.54 -10.77
N PRO A 83 23.87 23.72 -10.14
CA PRO A 83 24.82 24.70 -10.62
C PRO A 83 26.20 24.04 -10.64
N LYS A 84 26.77 23.86 -11.84
CA LYS A 84 28.14 23.35 -11.99
C LYS A 84 29.03 24.23 -11.11
N PRO A 85 29.78 23.65 -10.15
CA PRO A 85 30.66 24.43 -9.32
C PRO A 85 31.60 25.18 -10.26
N ASN A 86 31.53 26.51 -10.23
CA ASN A 86 32.41 27.38 -11.01
C ASN A 86 33.84 26.92 -10.76
N LYS A 87 34.47 26.28 -11.75
CA LYS A 87 35.91 26.07 -11.74
C LYS A 87 36.51 27.48 -11.67
N LYS A 88 37.03 27.86 -10.51
CA LYS A 88 37.81 29.09 -10.36
C LYS A 88 38.92 29.05 -11.41
N PRO A 89 39.12 30.13 -12.19
CA PRO A 89 40.28 30.23 -13.05
C PRO A 89 41.48 30.53 -12.15
N THR A 90 42.42 29.58 -12.06
CA THR A 90 43.88 29.74 -11.95
C THR A 90 44.48 28.39 -11.59
#